data_AF-A0A137Q8G7-F1
#
_entry.id   AF-A0A137Q8G7-F1
#
_cell.length_a   1.000
_cell.length_b   1.000
_cell.length_c   1.000
_cell.angle_alpha   90.00
_cell.angle_beta   90.00
_cell.angle_gamma   90.00
#
_symmetry.space_group_name_H-M   'P 1'
#
loop_
_entity.id
_entity.type
_entity.pdbx_description
1 polymer ?
#
loop_
_entity_poly.entity_id
_entity_poly.type
_entity_poly.pdbx_seq_one_letter_code
_entity_poly.pdbx_strand_id
1 'polypeptide(L)'
;MVHIALANFLPLAFLLPFTLAASPTPPCRFASQWTPERILASPQSFEDDLLYWEGKFHQHNVSYNTVNGMTFDGTLLDMTTGLYRVEGLHTFSAASKESLHFMILAHVIEGKPGAVRWILSGLGDDDAGDTEKARTVALAILQKKWESYNQFNKTFPGFGGFLPWFAHSEFTPLIPTWDWNNRVPALDNGENIWGIYATIEALQNVGKKEYTDLAAKWEGYLDYLKITAAKGHPVGDMKIFYHGSGRICAVTAIGNQSLPIDHPDQSYICEGLDSGGNPFMFFLYLFGNLNQTAKNALLEFKRPQLVSIDWSVPGYENVTVQKGFWFSAHENWGWMQLPYIDVPLMNDVNAFKDLYINMEHARTCDSQAKGLPGMFASINNSTDQNGEIIGLITPYSTMNTMVVNKIVGYLWWHNMARAKRMQNLYGSSESTRIDGTATSAFVSGDSKITTVNGILGGVILLVRTRMQREGVYDEFTRVVSNEYKRVFDRPLNGQTQDFCLPEAEVTDTGLVDFTICTL
;
A
#
# COMPACT_ATOMS: atom_id res chain seq x y z
N MET A 1 30.86 4.40 -71.55
CA MET A 1 29.93 3.83 -70.55
C MET A 1 30.54 2.54 -70.07
N VAL A 2 30.98 2.49 -68.80
CA VAL A 2 31.19 1.29 -67.95
C VAL A 2 31.74 1.82 -66.60
N HIS A 3 31.27 1.19 -65.53
CA HIS A 3 31.12 1.67 -64.15
C HIS A 3 32.39 2.10 -63.38
N ILE A 4 32.26 3.18 -62.60
CA ILE A 4 33.10 3.48 -61.43
C ILE A 4 32.38 2.93 -60.19
N ALA A 5 32.99 1.95 -59.51
CA ALA A 5 32.55 1.47 -58.21
C ALA A 5 33.24 2.31 -57.11
N LEU A 6 32.44 3.06 -56.35
CA LEU A 6 32.86 3.73 -55.11
C LEU A 6 32.72 2.73 -53.96
N ALA A 7 33.84 2.29 -53.38
CA ALA A 7 33.86 1.55 -52.13
C ALA A 7 33.83 2.55 -50.96
N ASN A 8 32.68 2.63 -50.28
CA ASN A 8 32.53 3.34 -49.01
C ASN A 8 33.17 2.52 -47.88
N PHE A 9 34.27 3.02 -47.32
CA PHE A 9 34.78 2.57 -46.02
C PHE A 9 34.02 3.34 -44.93
N LEU A 10 33.09 2.68 -44.23
CA LEU A 10 32.59 3.15 -42.93
C LEU A 10 33.61 2.75 -41.85
N PRO A 11 34.01 3.65 -40.94
CA PRO A 11 34.77 3.26 -39.77
C PRO A 11 33.86 2.51 -38.80
N LEU A 12 34.28 1.31 -38.41
CA LEU A 12 33.70 0.52 -37.35
C LEU A 12 33.90 1.27 -36.02
N ALA A 13 32.86 1.97 -35.55
CA ALA A 13 32.86 2.53 -34.20
C ALA A 13 32.73 1.37 -33.21
N PHE A 14 33.81 1.09 -32.48
CA PHE A 14 33.77 0.21 -31.32
C PHE A 14 32.84 0.83 -30.26
N LEU A 15 31.63 0.27 -30.13
CA LEU A 15 30.80 0.46 -28.95
C LEU A 15 31.49 -0.28 -27.80
N LEU A 16 32.29 0.45 -27.02
CA LEU A 16 32.70 -0.02 -25.71
C LEU A 16 31.44 -0.24 -24.86
N PRO A 17 31.25 -1.42 -24.26
CA PRO A 17 30.19 -1.59 -23.29
C PRO A 17 30.48 -0.66 -22.12
N PHE A 18 29.64 0.37 -21.93
CA PHE A 18 29.59 1.10 -20.68
C PHE A 18 29.15 0.11 -19.61
N THR A 19 30.10 -0.45 -18.87
CA THR A 19 29.82 -1.02 -17.55
C THR A 19 29.33 0.15 -16.70
N LEU A 20 28.01 0.26 -16.51
CA LEU A 20 27.45 1.12 -15.47
C LEU A 20 28.11 0.68 -14.16
N ALA A 21 28.99 1.53 -13.63
CA ALA A 21 29.54 1.32 -12.30
C ALA A 21 28.35 1.28 -11.32
N ALA A 22 28.36 0.31 -10.41
CA ALA A 22 27.35 0.23 -9.36
C ALA A 22 27.25 1.59 -8.66
N SER A 23 26.02 2.13 -8.53
CA SER A 23 25.78 3.35 -7.77
C SER A 23 26.34 3.15 -6.36
N PRO A 24 27.17 4.08 -5.85
CA PRO A 24 27.71 3.95 -4.50
C PRO A 24 26.57 3.85 -3.49
N THR A 25 26.72 2.95 -2.52
CA THR A 25 25.76 2.76 -1.43
C THR A 25 25.51 4.09 -0.71
N PRO A 26 24.26 4.58 -0.67
CA PRO A 26 23.96 5.85 -0.01
C PRO A 26 24.14 5.71 1.50
N PRO A 27 24.58 6.78 2.20
CA PRO A 27 24.70 6.75 3.65
C PRO A 27 23.33 6.61 4.32
N CYS A 28 23.25 6.02 5.51
CA CYS A 28 21.98 5.81 6.20
C CYS A 28 21.20 7.12 6.42
N ARG A 29 21.89 8.17 6.84
CA ARG A 29 21.33 9.51 7.06
C ARG A 29 21.26 10.34 5.76
N PHE A 30 20.95 9.71 4.62
CA PHE A 30 21.02 10.37 3.31
C PHE A 30 20.13 11.61 3.21
N ALA A 31 18.96 11.68 3.88
CA ALA A 31 18.04 12.80 3.73
C ALA A 31 18.69 14.12 4.18
N SER A 32 19.62 14.09 5.13
CA SER A 32 20.37 15.28 5.55
C SER A 32 21.41 15.76 4.53
N GLN A 33 21.73 14.94 3.52
CA GLN A 33 22.62 15.30 2.42
C GLN A 33 21.86 15.90 1.23
N TRP A 34 20.54 15.76 1.19
CA TRP A 34 19.69 16.35 0.18
C TRP A 34 19.19 17.74 0.62
N THR A 35 18.93 18.59 -0.38
CA THR A 35 18.19 19.84 -0.18
C THR A 35 16.96 19.81 -1.09
N PRO A 36 15.92 20.60 -0.80
CA PRO A 36 14.76 20.70 -1.68
C PRO A 36 15.14 20.97 -3.15
N GLU A 37 16.11 21.85 -3.40
CA GLU A 37 16.58 22.20 -4.75
C GLU A 37 17.26 21.02 -5.43
N ARG A 38 18.03 20.22 -4.69
CA ARG A 38 18.65 19.00 -5.24
C ARG A 38 17.61 17.94 -5.56
N ILE A 39 16.58 17.78 -4.74
CA ILE A 39 15.47 16.85 -5.00
C ILE A 39 14.73 17.30 -6.27
N LEU A 40 14.44 18.59 -6.40
CA LEU A 40 13.82 19.15 -7.61
C LEU A 40 14.67 18.93 -8.87
N ALA A 41 15.99 19.09 -8.75
CA ALA A 41 16.92 18.92 -9.86
C ALA A 41 17.20 17.46 -10.22
N SER A 42 17.06 16.52 -9.28
CA SER A 42 17.44 15.11 -9.46
C SER A 42 16.55 14.17 -8.65
N PRO A 43 15.22 14.15 -8.90
CA PRO A 43 14.26 13.40 -8.08
C PRO A 43 14.48 11.89 -8.15
N GLN A 44 14.95 11.36 -9.28
CA GLN A 44 15.22 9.93 -9.43
C GLN A 44 16.38 9.45 -8.54
N SER A 45 17.41 10.28 -8.36
CA SER A 45 18.53 9.93 -7.48
C SER A 45 18.12 9.94 -6.01
N PHE A 46 17.25 10.87 -5.60
CA PHE A 46 16.65 10.84 -4.27
C PHE A 46 15.74 9.61 -4.07
N GLU A 47 14.93 9.27 -5.08
CA GLU A 47 14.09 8.06 -5.09
C GLU A 47 14.94 6.79 -4.92
N ASP A 48 16.09 6.71 -5.60
CA ASP A 48 16.99 5.55 -5.52
C ASP A 48 17.62 5.37 -4.12
N ASP A 49 18.01 6.47 -3.47
CA ASP A 49 18.49 6.46 -2.07
C ASP A 49 17.39 6.02 -1.10
N LEU A 50 16.17 6.56 -1.28
CA LEU A 50 15.01 6.22 -0.47
C LEU A 50 14.68 4.74 -0.61
N LEU A 51 14.55 4.24 -1.84
CA LEU A 51 14.20 2.84 -2.09
C LEU A 51 15.27 1.86 -1.63
N TYR A 52 16.55 2.24 -1.67
CA TYR A 52 17.62 1.44 -1.08
C TYR A 52 17.39 1.20 0.42
N TRP A 53 17.19 2.27 1.17
CA TRP A 53 17.07 2.18 2.63
C TRP A 53 15.71 1.65 3.08
N GLU A 54 14.61 1.99 2.41
CA GLU A 54 13.32 1.32 2.63
C GLU A 54 13.39 -0.18 2.30
N GLY A 55 14.23 -0.57 1.34
CA GLY A 55 14.51 -1.97 1.00
C GLY A 55 15.13 -2.76 2.15
N LYS A 56 15.94 -2.11 2.99
CA LYS A 56 16.53 -2.73 4.17
C LYS A 56 15.49 -3.13 5.21
N PHE A 57 14.25 -2.62 5.16
CA PHE A 57 13.17 -3.16 5.99
C PHE A 57 12.78 -4.60 5.60
N HIS A 58 12.99 -5.01 4.34
CA HIS A 58 12.63 -6.32 3.81
C HIS A 58 13.58 -7.44 4.26
N GLN A 59 13.61 -7.71 5.56
CA GLN A 59 14.48 -8.71 6.18
C GLN A 59 13.70 -9.67 7.07
N HIS A 60 14.27 -10.87 7.24
CA HIS A 60 13.80 -11.84 8.22
C HIS A 60 13.83 -11.26 9.63
N ASN A 61 12.77 -11.48 10.41
CA ASN A 61 12.64 -10.98 11.79
C ASN A 61 12.67 -9.45 11.92
N VAL A 62 12.42 -8.75 10.80
CA VAL A 62 12.20 -7.30 10.74
C VAL A 62 10.80 -7.01 10.21
N SER A 63 10.52 -7.38 8.96
CA SER A 63 9.22 -7.12 8.31
C SER A 63 8.47 -8.38 7.89
N TYR A 64 9.16 -9.51 7.77
CA TYR A 64 8.53 -10.77 7.43
C TYR A 64 9.32 -11.97 7.94
N ASN A 65 8.67 -13.12 7.92
CA ASN A 65 9.28 -14.39 8.25
C ASN A 65 9.67 -15.11 6.95
N THR A 66 10.97 -15.33 6.75
CA THR A 66 11.47 -16.02 5.54
C THR A 66 11.13 -17.51 5.50
N VAL A 67 10.77 -18.12 6.64
CA VAL A 67 10.40 -19.53 6.72
C VAL A 67 9.04 -19.76 6.06
N ASN A 68 8.05 -18.93 6.39
CA ASN A 68 6.65 -19.11 5.95
C ASN A 68 6.18 -18.05 4.93
N GLY A 69 7.00 -17.03 4.66
CA GLY A 69 6.70 -15.94 3.72
C GLY A 69 5.71 -14.89 4.22
N MET A 70 5.32 -14.93 5.50
CA MET A 70 4.28 -14.08 6.08
C MET A 70 4.87 -12.80 6.67
N THR A 71 4.18 -11.67 6.50
CA THR A 71 4.59 -10.38 7.08
C THR A 71 4.44 -10.38 8.59
N PHE A 72 5.29 -9.59 9.25
CA PHE A 72 5.03 -9.05 10.58
C PHE A 72 4.40 -7.67 10.42
N ASP A 73 3.68 -7.20 11.42
CA ASP A 73 3.23 -5.81 11.48
C ASP A 73 4.44 -4.85 11.44
N GLY A 74 5.46 -5.18 12.25
CA GLY A 74 6.69 -4.39 12.36
C GLY A 74 7.58 -4.86 13.50
N THR A 75 8.58 -4.04 13.85
CA THR A 75 9.48 -4.31 14.96
C THR A 75 9.95 -3.03 15.66
N LEU A 76 10.09 -3.10 16.98
CA LEU A 76 10.66 -2.02 17.78
C LEU A 76 12.16 -1.90 17.55
N LEU A 77 12.61 -0.65 17.57
CA LEU A 77 14.02 -0.29 17.48
C LEU A 77 14.54 0.07 18.87
N ASP A 78 15.80 -0.29 19.11
CA ASP A 78 16.55 0.20 20.25
C ASP A 78 16.63 1.75 20.22
N MET A 79 16.18 2.40 21.28
CA MET A 79 16.07 3.86 21.35
C MET A 79 17.40 4.62 21.17
N THR A 80 18.54 3.96 21.36
CA THR A 80 19.87 4.58 21.23
C THR A 80 20.50 4.21 19.90
N THR A 81 20.56 2.92 19.59
CA THR A 81 21.28 2.40 18.44
C THR A 81 20.44 2.42 17.19
N GLY A 82 19.12 2.24 17.26
CA GLY A 82 18.24 2.11 16.10
C GLY A 82 18.22 0.72 15.46
N LEU A 83 18.87 -0.27 16.09
CA LEU A 83 18.79 -1.68 15.67
C LEU A 83 17.46 -2.29 16.09
N TYR A 84 16.90 -3.18 15.27
CA TYR A 84 15.73 -3.95 15.71
C TYR A 84 16.10 -4.88 16.87
N ARG A 85 15.13 -5.19 17.72
CA ARG A 85 15.26 -6.19 18.78
C ARG A 85 14.28 -7.32 18.52
N VAL A 86 14.72 -8.58 18.66
CA VAL A 86 13.86 -9.75 18.43
C VAL A 86 12.69 -9.76 19.42
N GLU A 87 12.90 -9.33 20.66
CA GLU A 87 11.84 -9.21 21.67
C GLU A 87 10.84 -8.08 21.36
N GLY A 88 11.24 -7.15 20.50
CA GLY A 88 10.41 -6.04 20.03
C GLY A 88 9.66 -6.33 18.73
N LEU A 89 9.81 -7.54 18.18
CA LEU A 89 9.12 -7.96 16.97
C LEU A 89 7.63 -8.13 17.26
N HIS A 90 6.78 -7.48 16.47
CA HIS A 90 5.36 -7.77 16.48
C HIS A 90 5.15 -9.08 15.72
N THR A 91 5.10 -10.19 16.46
CA THR A 91 4.88 -11.55 15.93
C THR A 91 3.44 -11.78 15.42
N PHE A 92 2.73 -10.70 15.13
CA PHE A 92 1.40 -10.69 14.52
C PHE A 92 1.40 -9.80 13.28
N SER A 93 0.43 -10.02 12.41
CA SER A 93 0.15 -9.17 11.24
C SER A 93 -1.32 -9.35 10.83
N ALA A 94 -1.70 -8.74 9.72
CA ALA A 94 -3.06 -8.81 9.17
C ALA A 94 -3.02 -8.78 7.63
N ALA A 95 -4.17 -9.06 7.02
CA ALA A 95 -4.34 -9.02 5.57
C ALA A 95 -3.98 -7.64 4.97
N SER A 96 -4.11 -6.54 5.73
CA SER A 96 -3.73 -5.18 5.31
C SER A 96 -2.23 -5.07 5.02
N LYS A 97 -1.37 -5.58 5.91
CA LYS A 97 0.10 -5.61 5.70
C LYS A 97 0.51 -6.61 4.62
N GLU A 98 -0.20 -7.73 4.54
CA GLU A 98 -0.02 -8.67 3.43
C GLU A 98 -0.29 -8.01 2.08
N SER A 99 -1.32 -7.14 2.00
CA SER A 99 -1.65 -6.42 0.78
C SER A 99 -0.50 -5.54 0.28
N LEU A 100 0.18 -4.82 1.17
CA LEU A 100 1.35 -4.02 0.84
C LEU A 100 2.47 -4.88 0.25
N HIS A 101 2.68 -6.05 0.87
CA HIS A 101 3.74 -6.96 0.46
C HIS A 101 3.42 -7.60 -0.89
N PHE A 102 2.18 -8.01 -1.14
CA PHE A 102 1.77 -8.46 -2.48
C PHE A 102 1.91 -7.38 -3.53
N MET A 103 1.53 -6.14 -3.22
CA MET A 103 1.62 -5.03 -4.16
C MET A 103 3.08 -4.77 -4.59
N ILE A 104 4.02 -4.70 -3.65
CA ILE A 104 5.42 -4.50 -3.99
C ILE A 104 6.04 -5.72 -4.68
N LEU A 105 5.68 -6.94 -4.26
CA LEU A 105 6.12 -8.16 -4.92
C LEU A 105 5.60 -8.24 -6.36
N ALA A 106 4.40 -7.74 -6.66
CA ALA A 106 3.89 -7.64 -8.02
C ALA A 106 4.81 -6.76 -8.88
N HIS A 107 5.25 -5.59 -8.38
CA HIS A 107 6.19 -4.72 -9.08
C HIS A 107 7.58 -5.34 -9.25
N VAL A 108 8.04 -6.13 -8.27
CA VAL A 108 9.29 -6.90 -8.40
C VAL A 108 9.16 -7.93 -9.52
N ILE A 109 8.03 -8.64 -9.60
CA ILE A 109 7.76 -9.61 -10.66
C ILE A 109 7.68 -8.92 -12.03
N GLU A 110 7.03 -7.75 -12.13
CA GLU A 110 7.06 -6.94 -13.36
C GLU A 110 8.48 -6.51 -13.75
N GLY A 111 9.41 -6.42 -12.79
CA GLY A 111 10.78 -5.98 -13.01
C GLY A 111 10.93 -4.46 -13.00
N LYS A 112 10.08 -3.75 -12.23
CA LYS A 112 10.22 -2.29 -12.10
C LYS A 112 11.55 -1.95 -11.39
N PRO A 113 12.40 -1.07 -11.95
CA PRO A 113 13.72 -0.78 -11.38
C PRO A 113 13.71 -0.41 -9.89
N GLY A 114 12.79 0.46 -9.46
CA GLY A 114 12.67 0.83 -8.06
C GLY A 114 12.29 -0.33 -7.11
N ALA A 115 11.46 -1.26 -7.59
CA ALA A 115 11.09 -2.45 -6.81
C ALA A 115 12.23 -3.48 -6.76
N VAL A 116 12.97 -3.64 -7.87
CA VAL A 116 14.20 -4.45 -7.95
C VAL A 116 15.24 -3.90 -6.97
N ARG A 117 15.47 -2.58 -6.96
CA ARG A 117 16.32 -1.91 -5.98
C ARG A 117 15.89 -2.23 -4.55
N TRP A 118 14.61 -2.03 -4.24
CA TRP A 118 14.07 -2.25 -2.89
C TRP A 118 14.33 -3.68 -2.39
N ILE A 119 13.95 -4.71 -3.17
CA ILE A 119 14.04 -6.09 -2.70
C ILE A 119 15.49 -6.58 -2.57
N LEU A 120 16.37 -6.20 -3.51
CA LEU A 120 17.78 -6.62 -3.48
C LEU A 120 18.55 -5.93 -2.35
N SER A 121 18.21 -4.67 -2.06
CA SER A 121 18.80 -3.95 -0.93
C SER A 121 18.53 -4.66 0.39
N GLY A 122 17.32 -5.20 0.57
CA GLY A 122 16.93 -6.01 1.75
C GLY A 122 17.79 -7.28 1.94
N LEU A 123 18.36 -7.81 0.86
CA LEU A 123 19.27 -8.95 0.90
C LEU A 123 20.74 -8.57 1.18
N GLY A 124 21.01 -7.28 1.39
CA GLY A 124 22.38 -6.77 1.49
C GLY A 124 23.09 -6.70 0.14
N ASP A 125 22.35 -6.77 -0.97
CA ASP A 125 22.91 -6.67 -2.31
C ASP A 125 22.81 -5.23 -2.83
N ASP A 126 23.95 -4.70 -3.25
CA ASP A 126 24.06 -3.36 -3.79
C ASP A 126 23.90 -3.33 -5.33
N ASP A 127 23.83 -4.51 -5.99
CA ASP A 127 23.52 -4.63 -7.42
C ASP A 127 22.03 -4.39 -7.70
N ALA A 128 21.67 -3.10 -7.79
CA ALA A 128 20.31 -2.62 -8.04
C ALA A 128 19.67 -3.08 -9.37
N GLY A 129 20.43 -3.70 -10.28
CA GLY A 129 20.00 -3.96 -11.66
C GLY A 129 19.53 -5.38 -11.95
N ASP A 130 19.77 -6.35 -11.06
CA ASP A 130 19.51 -7.77 -11.35
C ASP A 130 18.04 -8.15 -11.18
N THR A 131 17.27 -7.85 -12.24
CA THR A 131 15.83 -8.10 -12.30
C THR A 131 15.49 -9.59 -12.14
N GLU A 132 16.29 -10.51 -12.69
CA GLU A 132 15.96 -11.94 -12.61
C GLU A 132 16.25 -12.52 -11.23
N LYS A 133 17.31 -12.05 -10.55
CA LYS A 133 17.55 -12.36 -9.15
C LYS A 133 16.41 -11.84 -8.27
N ALA A 134 16.00 -10.58 -8.46
CA ALA A 134 14.88 -9.99 -7.74
C ALA A 134 13.57 -10.78 -7.94
N ARG A 135 13.26 -11.15 -9.18
CA ARG A 135 12.10 -12.00 -9.50
C ARG A 135 12.17 -13.38 -8.84
N THR A 136 13.35 -14.01 -8.82
CA THR A 136 13.55 -15.31 -8.16
C THR A 136 13.24 -15.24 -6.67
N VAL A 137 13.68 -14.16 -6.00
CA VAL A 137 13.39 -13.91 -4.58
C VAL A 137 11.90 -13.73 -4.37
N ALA A 138 11.24 -12.88 -5.17
CA ALA A 138 9.80 -12.66 -5.06
C ALA A 138 8.99 -13.94 -5.31
N LEU A 139 9.35 -14.74 -6.32
CA LEU A 139 8.69 -16.00 -6.63
C LEU A 139 8.76 -16.99 -5.45
N ALA A 140 9.93 -17.10 -4.82
CA ALA A 140 10.12 -17.96 -3.65
C ALA A 140 9.27 -17.51 -2.44
N ILE A 141 9.17 -16.20 -2.21
CA ILE A 141 8.34 -15.63 -1.14
C ILE A 141 6.86 -15.91 -1.42
N LEU A 142 6.39 -15.64 -2.64
CA LEU A 142 5.00 -15.88 -3.04
C LEU A 142 4.61 -17.36 -2.96
N GLN A 143 5.53 -18.28 -3.28
CA GLN A 143 5.30 -19.72 -3.14
C GLN A 143 5.12 -20.12 -1.66
N LYS A 144 6.00 -19.65 -0.77
CA LYS A 144 5.88 -19.90 0.69
C LYS A 144 4.61 -19.29 1.28
N LYS A 145 4.27 -18.08 0.86
CA LYS A 145 3.05 -17.41 1.29
C LYS A 145 1.81 -18.21 0.88
N TRP A 146 1.76 -18.75 -0.34
CA TRP A 146 0.66 -19.63 -0.77
C TRP A 146 0.55 -20.88 0.10
N GLU A 147 1.68 -21.52 0.44
CA GLU A 147 1.72 -22.69 1.32
C GLU A 147 1.15 -22.36 2.71
N SER A 148 1.53 -21.22 3.28
CA SER A 148 1.04 -20.74 4.57
C SER A 148 -0.46 -20.43 4.56
N TYR A 149 -0.96 -19.75 3.52
CA TYR A 149 -2.38 -19.45 3.36
C TYR A 149 -3.21 -20.74 3.21
N ASN A 150 -2.73 -21.67 2.39
CA ASN A 150 -3.37 -22.95 2.18
C ASN A 150 -3.41 -23.79 3.47
N GLN A 151 -2.32 -23.79 4.25
CA GLN A 151 -2.27 -24.49 5.54
C GLN A 151 -3.20 -23.83 6.57
N PHE A 152 -3.26 -22.50 6.62
CA PHE A 152 -4.18 -21.77 7.48
C PHE A 152 -5.63 -22.14 7.17
N ASN A 153 -6.03 -22.07 5.89
CA ASN A 153 -7.39 -22.40 5.47
C ASN A 153 -7.78 -23.86 5.78
N LYS A 154 -6.83 -24.81 5.67
CA LYS A 154 -7.07 -26.20 6.09
C LYS A 154 -7.28 -26.36 7.59
N THR A 155 -6.59 -25.55 8.38
CA THR A 155 -6.61 -25.63 9.85
C THR A 155 -7.83 -24.87 10.43
N PHE A 156 -8.19 -23.76 9.80
CA PHE A 156 -9.27 -22.87 10.21
C PHE A 156 -10.24 -22.58 9.06
N PRO A 157 -10.96 -23.61 8.55
CA PRO A 157 -11.79 -23.48 7.36
C PRO A 157 -12.99 -22.55 7.56
N GLY A 158 -13.39 -22.26 8.80
CA GLY A 158 -14.50 -21.36 9.10
C GLY A 158 -14.26 -19.92 8.66
N PHE A 159 -13.00 -19.53 8.44
CA PHE A 159 -12.65 -18.24 7.83
C PHE A 159 -12.93 -18.18 6.33
N GLY A 160 -13.26 -19.29 5.66
CA GLY A 160 -13.58 -19.28 4.23
C GLY A 160 -12.45 -18.76 3.34
N GLY A 161 -11.20 -18.97 3.75
CA GLY A 161 -10.00 -18.52 3.06
C GLY A 161 -9.54 -17.11 3.44
N PHE A 162 -10.38 -16.28 4.06
CA PHE A 162 -10.00 -14.96 4.54
C PHE A 162 -9.06 -15.05 5.74
N LEU A 163 -8.31 -13.98 6.00
CA LEU A 163 -7.39 -13.93 7.14
C LEU A 163 -7.94 -13.04 8.26
N PRO A 164 -7.89 -13.49 9.53
CA PRO A 164 -8.01 -12.60 10.68
C PRO A 164 -6.72 -11.76 10.83
N TRP A 165 -6.60 -11.03 11.93
CA TRP A 165 -5.26 -10.75 12.44
C TRP A 165 -4.66 -12.07 12.93
N PHE A 166 -3.43 -12.35 12.54
CA PHE A 166 -2.79 -13.63 12.74
C PHE A 166 -1.43 -13.47 13.43
N ALA A 167 -1.11 -14.42 14.31
CA ALA A 167 0.21 -14.58 14.91
C ALA A 167 1.01 -15.66 14.18
N HIS A 168 2.32 -15.46 14.10
CA HIS A 168 3.28 -16.45 13.63
C HIS A 168 4.69 -16.13 14.14
N SER A 169 5.53 -17.16 14.18
CA SER A 169 6.94 -17.00 14.56
C SER A 169 7.71 -18.19 14.01
N GLU A 170 8.82 -17.95 13.30
CA GLU A 170 9.68 -19.03 12.79
C GLU A 170 8.89 -20.13 12.07
N PHE A 171 8.86 -21.34 12.64
CA PHE A 171 8.17 -22.52 12.09
C PHE A 171 6.72 -22.69 12.60
N THR A 172 6.24 -21.82 13.49
CA THR A 172 4.88 -21.90 14.02
C THR A 172 3.89 -21.58 12.90
N PRO A 173 2.92 -22.47 12.61
CA PRO A 173 1.87 -22.20 11.64
C PRO A 173 1.07 -20.94 12.01
N LEU A 174 0.47 -20.31 10.99
CA LEU A 174 -0.43 -19.19 11.23
C LEU A 174 -1.56 -19.59 12.16
N ILE A 175 -1.80 -18.80 13.20
CA ILE A 175 -2.96 -18.89 14.09
C ILE A 175 -3.60 -17.50 14.21
N PRO A 176 -4.92 -17.39 14.42
CA PRO A 176 -5.50 -16.10 14.78
C PRO A 176 -4.87 -15.57 16.07
N THR A 177 -4.69 -14.25 16.18
CA THR A 177 -4.34 -13.67 17.49
C THR A 177 -5.48 -13.92 18.48
N TRP A 178 -5.18 -13.87 19.78
CA TRP A 178 -6.15 -14.27 20.81
C TRP A 178 -7.47 -13.52 20.72
N ASP A 179 -7.41 -12.23 20.37
CA ASP A 179 -8.51 -11.28 20.20
C ASP A 179 -9.21 -11.38 18.85
N TRP A 180 -8.65 -12.12 17.89
CA TRP A 180 -9.22 -12.35 16.56
C TRP A 180 -9.58 -13.82 16.29
N ASN A 181 -9.54 -14.68 17.31
CA ASN A 181 -10.19 -15.98 17.24
C ASN A 181 -11.67 -15.78 16.91
N ASN A 182 -12.15 -16.51 15.91
CA ASN A 182 -13.51 -16.45 15.41
C ASN A 182 -13.93 -15.06 14.89
N ARG A 183 -13.00 -14.21 14.46
CA ARG A 183 -13.32 -12.85 13.99
C ARG A 183 -12.53 -12.53 12.73
N VAL A 184 -13.20 -12.01 11.71
CA VAL A 184 -12.56 -11.71 10.42
C VAL A 184 -12.93 -10.33 9.89
N PRO A 185 -11.94 -9.47 9.58
CA PRO A 185 -12.20 -8.11 9.10
C PRO A 185 -12.37 -8.07 7.58
N ALA A 186 -13.42 -7.38 7.10
CA ALA A 186 -13.64 -7.19 5.67
C ALA A 186 -12.64 -6.19 5.05
N LEU A 187 -12.25 -5.16 5.79
CA LEU A 187 -11.41 -4.07 5.28
C LEU A 187 -10.03 -4.60 4.85
N ASP A 188 -9.30 -5.22 5.78
CA ASP A 188 -7.95 -5.76 5.54
C ASP A 188 -7.95 -6.81 4.42
N ASN A 189 -8.96 -7.68 4.40
CA ASN A 189 -9.09 -8.70 3.34
C ASN A 189 -9.42 -8.07 1.98
N GLY A 190 -10.22 -7.01 1.95
CA GLY A 190 -10.48 -6.25 0.73
C GLY A 190 -9.20 -5.72 0.11
N GLU A 191 -8.31 -5.16 0.93
CA GLU A 191 -7.01 -4.67 0.47
C GLU A 191 -6.14 -5.82 -0.04
N ASN A 192 -6.06 -6.93 0.71
CA ASN A 192 -5.24 -8.09 0.34
C ASN A 192 -5.66 -8.71 -0.99
N ILE A 193 -6.97 -8.84 -1.22
CA ILE A 193 -7.55 -9.41 -2.44
C ILE A 193 -7.04 -8.69 -3.68
N TRP A 194 -7.04 -7.35 -3.68
CA TRP A 194 -6.57 -6.59 -4.85
C TRP A 194 -5.05 -6.59 -5.00
N GLY A 195 -4.30 -6.73 -3.90
CA GLY A 195 -2.87 -7.05 -3.94
C GLY A 195 -2.60 -8.37 -4.65
N ILE A 196 -3.29 -9.45 -4.25
CA ILE A 196 -3.21 -10.78 -4.87
C ILE A 196 -3.64 -10.71 -6.34
N TYR A 197 -4.74 -10.03 -6.64
CA TYR A 197 -5.27 -9.84 -8.00
C TYR A 197 -4.20 -9.25 -8.94
N ALA A 198 -3.48 -8.22 -8.47
CA ALA A 198 -2.36 -7.63 -9.19
C ALA A 198 -1.17 -8.58 -9.35
N THR A 199 -0.81 -9.32 -8.29
CA THR A 199 0.29 -10.30 -8.35
C THR A 199 0.04 -11.40 -9.37
N ILE A 200 -1.20 -11.89 -9.49
CA ILE A 200 -1.54 -12.93 -10.48
C ILE A 200 -1.29 -12.40 -11.90
N GLU A 201 -1.74 -11.17 -12.19
CA GLU A 201 -1.49 -10.52 -13.49
C GLU A 201 0.01 -10.35 -13.76
N ALA A 202 0.77 -9.89 -12.76
CA ALA A 202 2.22 -9.73 -12.88
C ALA A 202 2.92 -11.06 -13.19
N LEU A 203 2.58 -12.14 -12.47
CA LEU A 203 3.12 -13.49 -12.69
C LEU A 203 2.80 -13.99 -14.11
N GLN A 204 1.56 -13.80 -14.57
CA GLN A 204 1.14 -14.22 -15.92
C GLN A 204 1.89 -13.46 -17.02
N ASN A 205 2.15 -12.17 -16.81
CA ASN A 205 2.83 -11.32 -17.79
C ASN A 205 4.32 -11.67 -18.00
N VAL A 206 4.96 -12.38 -17.07
CA VAL A 206 6.34 -12.87 -17.25
C VAL A 206 6.42 -13.92 -18.37
N GLY A 207 5.36 -14.70 -18.60
CA GLY A 207 5.29 -15.70 -19.68
C GLY A 207 6.14 -16.96 -19.47
N LYS A 208 6.68 -17.18 -18.26
CA LYS A 208 7.45 -18.38 -17.89
C LYS A 208 6.58 -19.39 -17.15
N LYS A 209 6.81 -20.69 -17.38
CA LYS A 209 5.95 -21.77 -16.86
C LYS A 209 5.83 -21.73 -15.34
N GLU A 210 6.93 -21.59 -14.61
CA GLU A 210 6.93 -21.59 -13.15
C GLU A 210 6.16 -20.40 -12.54
N TYR A 211 6.12 -19.27 -13.23
CA TYR A 211 5.34 -18.09 -12.83
C TYR A 211 3.85 -18.32 -13.09
N THR A 212 3.50 -18.85 -14.26
CA THR A 212 2.12 -19.20 -14.61
C THR A 212 1.56 -20.29 -13.69
N ASP A 213 2.37 -21.28 -13.31
CA ASP A 213 1.96 -22.34 -12.37
C ASP A 213 1.66 -21.75 -10.98
N LEU A 214 2.46 -20.80 -10.49
CA LEU A 214 2.18 -20.09 -9.24
C LEU A 214 0.98 -19.14 -9.36
N ALA A 215 0.82 -18.48 -10.50
CA ALA A 215 -0.34 -17.64 -10.78
C ALA A 215 -1.64 -18.46 -10.68
N ALA A 216 -1.66 -19.68 -11.23
CA ALA A 216 -2.82 -20.58 -11.16
C ALA A 216 -3.15 -21.01 -9.72
N LYS A 217 -2.14 -21.17 -8.85
CA LYS A 217 -2.36 -21.46 -7.42
C LYS A 217 -3.05 -20.29 -6.70
N TRP A 218 -2.59 -19.07 -6.95
CA TRP A 218 -3.19 -17.86 -6.39
C TRP A 218 -4.57 -17.55 -6.99
N GLU A 219 -4.77 -17.84 -8.28
CA GLU A 219 -6.08 -17.79 -8.94
C GLU A 219 -7.08 -18.70 -8.24
N GLY A 220 -6.72 -19.96 -7.97
CA GLY A 220 -7.59 -20.90 -7.25
C GLY A 220 -7.93 -20.44 -5.83
N TYR A 221 -6.99 -19.77 -5.14
CA TYR A 221 -7.27 -19.15 -3.84
C TYR A 221 -8.25 -17.97 -3.98
N LEU A 222 -8.02 -17.08 -4.94
CA LEU A 222 -8.91 -15.94 -5.20
C LEU A 222 -10.32 -16.40 -5.58
N ASP A 223 -10.45 -17.44 -6.42
CA ASP A 223 -11.73 -18.02 -6.79
C ASP A 223 -12.48 -18.60 -5.58
N TYR A 224 -11.76 -19.21 -4.64
CA TYR A 224 -12.35 -19.65 -3.38
C TYR A 224 -12.92 -18.47 -2.58
N LEU A 225 -12.19 -17.34 -2.49
CA LEU A 225 -12.71 -16.13 -1.84
C LEU A 225 -13.97 -15.58 -2.53
N LYS A 226 -14.05 -15.63 -3.87
CA LYS A 226 -15.24 -15.18 -4.63
C LYS A 226 -16.48 -15.99 -4.21
N ILE A 227 -16.31 -17.28 -3.98
CA ILE A 227 -17.38 -18.19 -3.55
C ILE A 227 -17.80 -17.89 -2.10
N THR A 228 -16.84 -17.73 -1.18
CA THR A 228 -17.13 -17.62 0.26
C THR A 228 -17.54 -16.22 0.72
N ALA A 229 -17.23 -15.16 -0.03
CA ALA A 229 -17.51 -13.77 0.37
C ALA A 229 -19.01 -13.46 0.53
N ALA A 230 -19.83 -13.94 -0.41
CA ALA A 230 -21.24 -13.58 -0.54
C ALA A 230 -22.18 -14.72 -0.92
N LYS A 231 -21.66 -15.77 -1.57
CA LYS A 231 -22.51 -16.77 -2.24
C LYS A 231 -22.74 -17.97 -1.34
N GLY A 232 -24.03 -18.25 -1.13
CA GLY A 232 -24.49 -19.52 -0.61
C GLY A 232 -23.96 -20.66 -1.47
N HIS A 233 -23.24 -21.57 -0.83
CA HIS A 233 -22.98 -22.90 -1.35
C HIS A 233 -24.32 -23.50 -1.84
N PRO A 234 -24.35 -24.44 -2.81
CA PRO A 234 -25.58 -25.17 -3.15
C PRO A 234 -26.27 -25.86 -1.95
N VAL A 235 -25.62 -25.86 -0.78
CA VAL A 235 -26.16 -26.25 0.52
C VAL A 235 -26.21 -25.01 1.44
N GLY A 236 -27.13 -24.07 1.19
CA GLY A 236 -27.52 -23.03 2.16
C GLY A 236 -27.11 -21.57 1.84
N ASP A 237 -27.90 -20.63 2.36
CA ASP A 237 -27.74 -19.16 2.25
C ASP A 237 -26.62 -18.59 3.14
N MET A 238 -25.43 -19.20 3.15
CA MET A 238 -24.34 -18.76 4.05
C MET A 238 -23.54 -17.60 3.44
N LYS A 239 -23.37 -16.54 4.23
CA LYS A 239 -22.74 -15.28 3.81
C LYS A 239 -21.77 -14.85 4.90
N ILE A 240 -20.45 -14.91 4.63
CA ILE A 240 -19.47 -14.49 5.63
C ILE A 240 -19.59 -12.98 5.88
N PHE A 241 -19.72 -12.17 4.84
CA PHE A 241 -19.69 -10.71 4.99
C PHE A 241 -20.96 -9.99 4.55
N TYR A 242 -21.69 -10.52 3.56
CA TYR A 242 -22.86 -9.82 3.01
C TYR A 242 -24.15 -10.19 3.75
N HIS A 243 -24.72 -9.28 4.54
CA HIS A 243 -25.93 -9.57 5.34
C HIS A 243 -27.24 -9.07 4.70
N GLY A 244 -27.23 -8.83 3.38
CA GLY A 244 -28.39 -8.32 2.64
C GLY A 244 -28.60 -6.82 2.83
N SER A 245 -29.51 -6.25 2.03
CA SER A 245 -29.84 -4.81 2.07
C SER A 245 -28.62 -3.87 1.97
N GLY A 246 -27.57 -4.31 1.26
CA GLY A 246 -26.35 -3.54 1.08
C GLY A 246 -25.36 -3.56 2.26
N ARG A 247 -25.68 -4.26 3.34
CA ARG A 247 -24.85 -4.32 4.55
C ARG A 247 -23.70 -5.31 4.38
N ILE A 248 -22.50 -4.83 4.71
CA ILE A 248 -21.26 -5.61 4.72
C ILE A 248 -20.70 -5.52 6.13
N CYS A 249 -20.50 -6.64 6.82
CA CYS A 249 -19.87 -6.61 8.14
C CYS A 249 -18.49 -5.96 8.05
N ALA A 250 -18.20 -4.98 8.90
CA ALA A 250 -16.82 -4.50 9.06
C ALA A 250 -15.94 -5.62 9.65
N VAL A 251 -16.46 -6.30 10.68
CA VAL A 251 -15.93 -7.53 11.25
C VAL A 251 -17.05 -8.56 11.32
N THR A 252 -16.77 -9.80 10.92
CA THR A 252 -17.69 -10.93 11.08
C THR A 252 -17.25 -11.80 12.24
N ALA A 253 -18.14 -12.02 13.21
CA ALA A 253 -18.05 -13.09 14.20
C ALA A 253 -18.40 -14.43 13.56
N ILE A 254 -17.57 -15.44 13.80
CA ILE A 254 -17.67 -16.80 13.28
C ILE A 254 -18.10 -17.70 14.45
N GLY A 255 -19.06 -18.60 14.23
CA GLY A 255 -19.51 -19.53 15.28
C GLY A 255 -18.37 -20.41 15.79
N ASN A 256 -17.63 -21.02 14.87
CA ASN A 256 -16.42 -21.78 15.17
C ASN A 256 -15.48 -21.86 13.97
N GLN A 257 -14.31 -21.23 14.05
CA GLN A 257 -13.30 -21.18 12.99
C GLN A 257 -12.76 -22.55 12.55
N SER A 258 -12.88 -23.58 13.38
CA SER A 258 -12.45 -24.95 13.03
C SER A 258 -13.49 -25.73 12.23
N LEU A 259 -14.75 -25.28 12.20
CA LEU A 259 -15.79 -25.91 11.40
C LEU A 259 -15.74 -25.39 9.96
N PRO A 260 -15.91 -26.24 8.94
CA PRO A 260 -16.11 -25.80 7.56
C PRO A 260 -17.21 -24.76 7.42
N ILE A 261 -17.12 -23.94 6.37
CA ILE A 261 -18.08 -22.84 6.14
C ILE A 261 -19.52 -23.31 5.98
N ASP A 262 -19.73 -24.55 5.53
CA ASP A 262 -21.02 -25.18 5.26
C ASP A 262 -21.47 -26.17 6.35
N HIS A 263 -20.73 -26.21 7.47
CA HIS A 263 -21.09 -27.07 8.58
C HIS A 263 -22.43 -26.63 9.20
N PRO A 264 -23.36 -27.54 9.56
CA PRO A 264 -24.67 -27.17 10.10
C PRO A 264 -24.64 -26.30 11.36
N ASP A 265 -23.61 -26.47 12.20
CA ASP A 265 -23.40 -25.68 13.43
C ASP A 265 -22.60 -24.38 13.20
N GLN A 266 -22.23 -24.06 11.96
CA GLN A 266 -21.51 -22.83 11.65
C GLN A 266 -22.47 -21.63 11.58
N SER A 267 -21.99 -20.47 12.01
CA SER A 267 -22.73 -19.21 11.89
C SER A 267 -21.82 -18.03 11.62
N TYR A 268 -22.38 -16.98 11.03
CA TYR A 268 -21.70 -15.74 10.70
C TYR A 268 -22.60 -14.57 11.10
N ILE A 269 -22.06 -13.62 11.88
CA ILE A 269 -22.80 -12.49 12.44
C ILE A 269 -21.94 -11.24 12.35
N CYS A 270 -22.48 -10.11 11.88
CA CYS A 270 -21.74 -8.85 11.91
C CYS A 270 -21.49 -8.37 13.34
N GLU A 271 -20.25 -7.98 13.63
CA GLU A 271 -19.89 -7.21 14.82
C GLU A 271 -19.85 -5.71 14.50
N GLY A 272 -20.59 -4.92 15.27
CA GLY A 272 -20.52 -3.46 15.18
C GLY A 272 -21.19 -2.87 13.94
N LEU A 273 -20.49 -1.97 13.25
CA LEU A 273 -21.04 -1.20 12.11
C LEU A 273 -21.02 -2.02 10.81
N ASP A 274 -22.09 -1.89 10.03
CA ASP A 274 -22.27 -2.55 8.73
C ASP A 274 -21.52 -1.86 7.57
N SER A 275 -20.29 -1.39 7.78
CA SER A 275 -19.54 -0.61 6.78
C SER A 275 -18.17 -1.21 6.43
N GLY A 276 -18.14 -2.37 5.78
CA GLY A 276 -16.90 -2.91 5.19
C GLY A 276 -16.20 -1.91 4.23
N GLY A 277 -14.88 -1.97 4.08
CA GLY A 277 -14.10 -1.02 3.26
C GLY A 277 -14.50 -1.00 1.78
N ASN A 278 -14.18 0.09 1.08
CA ASN A 278 -14.47 0.23 -0.36
C ASN A 278 -13.84 -0.89 -1.23
N PRO A 279 -12.58 -1.33 -0.98
CA PRO A 279 -11.99 -2.44 -1.73
C PRO A 279 -12.81 -3.73 -1.63
N PHE A 280 -13.30 -4.07 -0.42
CA PHE A 280 -14.12 -5.26 -0.21
C PHE A 280 -15.53 -5.13 -0.82
N MET A 281 -16.13 -3.94 -0.76
CA MET A 281 -17.41 -3.68 -1.41
C MET A 281 -17.32 -3.94 -2.92
N PHE A 282 -16.27 -3.46 -3.60
CA PHE A 282 -16.08 -3.74 -5.02
C PHE A 282 -15.82 -5.22 -5.32
N PHE A 283 -15.12 -5.93 -4.45
CA PHE A 283 -14.97 -7.37 -4.59
C PHE A 283 -16.32 -8.10 -4.57
N LEU A 284 -17.19 -7.80 -3.60
CA LEU A 284 -18.55 -8.33 -3.54
C LEU A 284 -19.39 -7.92 -4.75
N TYR A 285 -19.31 -6.65 -5.13
CA TYR A 285 -20.10 -6.09 -6.22
C TYR A 285 -19.76 -6.74 -7.57
N LEU A 286 -18.47 -6.98 -7.84
CA LEU A 286 -18.02 -7.53 -9.12
C LEU A 286 -18.05 -9.06 -9.14
N PHE A 287 -17.68 -9.72 -8.03
CA PHE A 287 -17.45 -11.16 -8.01
C PHE A 287 -18.30 -11.95 -7.02
N GLY A 288 -19.02 -11.29 -6.10
CA GLY A 288 -19.86 -11.95 -5.09
C GLY A 288 -21.14 -12.62 -5.63
N ASN A 289 -21.31 -12.71 -6.96
CA ASN A 289 -22.50 -13.27 -7.61
C ASN A 289 -23.83 -12.66 -7.11
N LEU A 290 -23.80 -11.36 -6.79
CA LEU A 290 -24.96 -10.62 -6.32
C LEU A 290 -25.89 -10.29 -7.49
N ASN A 291 -27.20 -10.46 -7.28
CA ASN A 291 -28.20 -9.97 -8.24
C ASN A 291 -28.23 -8.43 -8.28
N GLN A 292 -28.87 -7.86 -9.30
CA GLN A 292 -28.88 -6.40 -9.49
C GLN A 292 -29.48 -5.65 -8.29
N THR A 293 -30.49 -6.21 -7.62
CA THR A 293 -31.09 -5.62 -6.40
C THR A 293 -30.07 -5.52 -5.27
N ALA A 294 -29.33 -6.59 -5.01
CA ALA A 294 -28.28 -6.63 -4.00
C ALA A 294 -27.11 -5.69 -4.33
N LYS A 295 -26.71 -5.63 -5.61
CA LYS A 295 -25.72 -4.67 -6.12
C LYS A 295 -26.16 -3.22 -5.90
N ASN A 296 -27.42 -2.89 -6.23
CA ASN A 296 -27.96 -1.54 -6.01
C ASN A 296 -28.02 -1.19 -4.51
N ALA A 297 -28.41 -2.15 -3.68
CA ALA A 297 -28.47 -1.94 -2.23
C ALA A 297 -27.09 -1.65 -1.63
N LEU A 298 -26.01 -2.31 -2.12
CA LEU A 298 -24.63 -1.99 -1.71
C LEU A 298 -24.28 -0.52 -1.98
N LEU A 299 -24.61 -0.02 -3.17
CA LEU A 299 -24.35 1.37 -3.55
C LEU A 299 -25.22 2.32 -2.72
N GLU A 300 -26.51 2.02 -2.56
CA GLU A 300 -27.43 2.80 -1.72
C GLU A 300 -26.96 2.94 -0.28
N PHE A 301 -26.47 1.85 0.31
CA PHE A 301 -25.94 1.86 1.67
C PHE A 301 -24.69 2.74 1.81
N LYS A 302 -23.89 2.87 0.74
CA LYS A 302 -22.63 3.61 0.69
C LYS A 302 -22.75 5.09 0.29
N ARG A 303 -23.88 5.49 -0.30
CA ARG A 303 -24.10 6.88 -0.75
C ARG A 303 -24.02 7.91 0.38
N PRO A 304 -24.60 7.69 1.58
CA PRO A 304 -24.55 8.71 2.64
C PRO A 304 -23.14 9.03 3.15
N GLN A 305 -22.17 8.14 2.94
CA GLN A 305 -20.78 8.36 3.36
C GLN A 305 -19.94 9.06 2.29
N LEU A 306 -20.41 9.13 1.04
CA LEU A 306 -19.77 9.90 -0.02
C LEU A 306 -20.29 11.34 0.03
N VAL A 307 -19.48 12.25 0.59
CA VAL A 307 -19.89 13.64 0.83
C VAL A 307 -18.86 14.60 0.25
N SER A 308 -19.34 15.57 -0.53
CA SER A 308 -18.56 16.70 -1.01
C SER A 308 -18.54 17.82 0.03
N ILE A 309 -17.35 18.33 0.36
CA ILE A 309 -17.15 19.51 1.20
C ILE A 309 -16.04 20.38 0.59
N ASP A 310 -16.01 21.65 0.95
CA ASP A 310 -14.87 22.51 0.61
C ASP A 310 -13.92 22.62 1.82
N TRP A 311 -12.64 22.32 1.61
CA TRP A 311 -11.57 22.77 2.48
C TRP A 311 -11.35 24.26 2.25
N SER A 312 -11.35 25.05 3.32
CA SER A 312 -11.28 26.51 3.26
C SER A 312 -10.39 27.03 4.38
N VAL A 313 -9.30 27.69 4.01
CA VAL A 313 -8.35 28.32 4.93
C VAL A 313 -8.00 29.71 4.38
N PRO A 314 -7.99 30.78 5.20
CA PRO A 314 -7.67 32.12 4.74
C PRO A 314 -6.31 32.17 4.03
N GLY A 315 -6.27 32.79 2.84
CA GLY A 315 -5.07 32.89 2.02
C GLY A 315 -4.92 31.82 0.94
N TYR A 316 -5.79 30.80 0.94
CA TYR A 316 -5.84 29.73 -0.06
C TYR A 316 -7.16 29.75 -0.82
N GLU A 317 -7.19 29.16 -2.02
CA GLU A 317 -8.45 28.90 -2.70
C GLU A 317 -9.29 27.90 -1.90
N ASN A 318 -10.62 27.99 -1.99
CA ASN A 318 -11.47 26.91 -1.50
C ASN A 318 -11.26 25.69 -2.38
N VAL A 319 -10.99 24.52 -1.79
CA VAL A 319 -10.72 23.28 -2.53
C VAL A 319 -11.82 22.27 -2.25
N THR A 320 -12.54 21.83 -3.28
CA THR A 320 -13.58 20.81 -3.12
C THR A 320 -12.94 19.43 -2.93
N VAL A 321 -13.29 18.74 -1.85
CA VAL A 321 -12.72 17.44 -1.46
C VAL A 321 -13.82 16.44 -1.09
N GLN A 322 -13.48 15.15 -1.11
CA GLN A 322 -14.29 14.13 -0.46
C GLN A 322 -14.06 14.22 1.05
N LYS A 323 -15.13 14.36 1.83
CA LYS A 323 -15.04 14.30 3.29
C LYS A 323 -14.47 12.95 3.73
N GLY A 324 -13.35 12.98 4.43
CA GLY A 324 -12.77 11.81 5.12
C GLY A 324 -13.44 11.54 6.46
N PHE A 325 -13.13 10.40 7.05
CA PHE A 325 -13.47 10.11 8.44
C PHE A 325 -12.64 10.99 9.38
N TRP A 326 -11.32 10.95 9.24
CA TRP A 326 -10.36 11.90 9.79
C TRP A 326 -9.58 12.65 8.72
N PHE A 327 -9.77 12.30 7.44
CA PHE A 327 -8.94 12.75 6.32
C PHE A 327 -7.48 12.26 6.44
N SER A 328 -7.27 11.19 7.21
CA SER A 328 -5.98 10.50 7.28
C SER A 328 -5.61 9.99 5.90
N ALA A 329 -4.33 10.09 5.51
CA ALA A 329 -3.88 9.58 4.21
C ALA A 329 -4.32 8.12 3.96
N HIS A 330 -4.24 7.27 5.01
CA HIS A 330 -4.63 5.84 4.95
C HIS A 330 -6.03 5.59 4.36
N GLU A 331 -6.97 6.53 4.47
CA GLU A 331 -8.35 6.34 4.05
C GLU A 331 -8.48 6.20 2.52
N ASN A 332 -7.48 6.68 1.76
CA ASN A 332 -7.44 6.59 0.30
C ASN A 332 -6.63 5.38 -0.20
N TRP A 333 -6.26 4.42 0.65
CA TRP A 333 -5.46 3.25 0.28
C TRP A 333 -5.96 2.50 -0.95
N GLY A 334 -7.28 2.28 -1.04
CA GLY A 334 -7.91 1.59 -2.16
C GLY A 334 -7.67 2.26 -3.52
N TRP A 335 -7.30 3.55 -3.54
CA TRP A 335 -6.96 4.27 -4.77
C TRP A 335 -5.58 3.87 -5.33
N MET A 336 -4.69 3.31 -4.51
CA MET A 336 -3.44 2.68 -4.98
C MET A 336 -3.66 1.27 -5.53
N GLN A 337 -4.84 0.68 -5.35
CA GLN A 337 -5.12 -0.70 -5.75
C GLN A 337 -6.06 -0.77 -6.96
N LEU A 338 -7.13 0.02 -6.94
CA LEU A 338 -8.18 0.01 -7.94
C LEU A 338 -8.03 1.18 -8.93
N PRO A 339 -8.51 1.05 -10.18
CA PRO A 339 -8.38 2.06 -11.22
C PRO A 339 -9.30 3.28 -11.07
N TYR A 340 -9.34 3.88 -9.87
CA TYR A 340 -10.08 5.13 -9.63
C TYR A 340 -9.60 6.27 -10.53
N ILE A 341 -8.29 6.35 -10.79
CA ILE A 341 -7.67 7.36 -11.65
C ILE A 341 -8.02 7.23 -13.15
N ASP A 342 -8.83 6.26 -13.55
CA ASP A 342 -9.32 6.19 -14.94
C ASP A 342 -10.70 6.82 -15.11
N VAL A 343 -11.32 7.21 -14.00
CA VAL A 343 -12.63 7.84 -14.02
C VAL A 343 -12.43 9.34 -14.22
N PRO A 344 -13.03 9.98 -15.25
CA PRO A 344 -12.74 11.38 -15.58
C PRO A 344 -12.92 12.40 -14.45
N LEU A 345 -13.88 12.19 -13.54
CA LEU A 345 -14.08 13.05 -12.36
C LEU A 345 -13.00 12.86 -11.27
N MET A 346 -12.26 11.76 -11.35
CA MET A 346 -11.14 11.46 -10.48
C MET A 346 -9.81 11.85 -11.12
N ASN A 347 -9.74 11.98 -12.46
CA ASN A 347 -8.52 12.26 -13.23
C ASN A 347 -8.85 12.52 -14.73
N ASP A 348 -9.28 13.73 -15.09
CA ASP A 348 -9.37 14.18 -16.50
C ASP A 348 -8.48 15.42 -16.72
N VAL A 349 -7.34 15.19 -17.37
CA VAL A 349 -6.35 16.21 -17.71
C VAL A 349 -6.90 17.30 -18.64
N ASN A 350 -8.02 17.03 -19.33
CA ASN A 350 -8.64 17.95 -20.28
C ASN A 350 -9.93 18.59 -19.76
N ALA A 351 -10.45 18.16 -18.60
CA ALA A 351 -11.65 18.72 -18.00
C ALA A 351 -11.43 18.89 -16.49
N PHE A 352 -10.91 20.07 -16.08
CA PHE A 352 -10.82 20.65 -14.72
C PHE A 352 -11.71 20.01 -13.61
N LYS A 353 -11.47 18.73 -13.29
CA LYS A 353 -12.27 17.89 -12.38
C LYS A 353 -11.36 16.79 -11.81
N ASP A 354 -10.25 17.17 -11.20
CA ASP A 354 -9.39 16.20 -10.51
C ASP A 354 -9.65 16.24 -9.01
N LEU A 355 -10.55 15.37 -8.55
CA LEU A 355 -10.85 15.22 -7.13
C LEU A 355 -9.65 14.65 -6.36
N TYR A 356 -8.84 13.78 -6.96
CA TYR A 356 -7.70 13.18 -6.26
C TYR A 356 -6.61 14.24 -6.03
N ILE A 357 -6.27 15.01 -7.06
CA ILE A 357 -5.36 16.16 -6.92
C ILE A 357 -5.89 17.16 -5.89
N ASN A 358 -7.19 17.49 -5.91
CA ASN A 358 -7.77 18.39 -4.89
C ASN A 358 -7.61 17.88 -3.45
N MET A 359 -7.77 16.58 -3.21
CA MET A 359 -7.54 15.99 -1.89
C MET A 359 -6.10 16.26 -1.41
N GLU A 360 -5.13 16.21 -2.33
CA GLU A 360 -3.72 16.39 -2.03
C GLU A 360 -3.29 17.87 -2.04
N HIS A 361 -3.97 18.76 -2.77
CA HIS A 361 -3.90 20.22 -2.57
C HIS A 361 -4.30 20.56 -1.14
N ALA A 362 -5.48 20.11 -0.70
CA ALA A 362 -5.95 20.36 0.65
C ALA A 362 -4.97 19.78 1.70
N ARG A 363 -4.46 18.56 1.50
CA ARG A 363 -3.53 17.93 2.45
C ARG A 363 -2.23 18.72 2.60
N THR A 364 -1.58 19.06 1.50
CA THR A 364 -0.29 19.75 1.51
C THR A 364 -0.44 21.20 2.00
N CYS A 365 -1.48 21.89 1.56
CA CYS A 365 -1.72 23.28 1.94
C CYS A 365 -2.28 23.45 3.35
N ASP A 366 -3.02 22.47 3.89
CA ASP A 366 -3.42 22.47 5.30
C ASP A 366 -2.21 22.40 6.23
N SER A 367 -1.23 21.54 5.91
CA SER A 367 0.02 21.49 6.67
C SER A 367 0.80 22.79 6.57
N GLN A 368 0.95 23.37 5.37
CA GLN A 368 1.65 24.64 5.20
C GLN A 368 0.94 25.79 5.97
N ALA A 369 -0.37 25.93 5.80
CA ALA A 369 -1.15 27.00 6.43
C ALA A 369 -1.12 26.96 7.96
N LYS A 370 -0.99 25.77 8.54
CA LYS A 370 -0.87 25.56 9.98
C LYS A 370 0.58 25.60 10.49
N GLY A 371 1.55 25.83 9.61
CA GLY A 371 2.98 25.82 9.95
C GLY A 371 3.47 24.46 10.43
N LEU A 372 2.92 23.37 9.89
CA LEU A 372 3.25 22.01 10.29
C LEU A 372 4.41 21.44 9.46
N PRO A 373 5.39 20.78 10.08
CA PRO A 373 6.55 20.23 9.39
C PRO A 373 6.31 18.86 8.75
N GLY A 374 5.06 18.42 8.65
CA GLY A 374 4.67 17.14 8.06
C GLY A 374 3.16 17.04 7.88
N MET A 375 2.70 15.86 7.43
CA MET A 375 1.29 15.56 7.22
C MET A 375 0.82 14.40 8.10
N PHE A 376 -0.50 14.25 8.22
CA PHE A 376 -1.14 13.32 9.15
C PHE A 376 -1.65 12.06 8.50
N ALA A 377 -1.50 10.95 9.23
CA ALA A 377 -2.17 9.70 8.95
C ALA A 377 -2.23 8.83 10.23
N SER A 378 -3.14 7.85 10.29
CA SER A 378 -3.27 6.93 11.44
C SER A 378 -1.96 6.17 11.68
N ILE A 379 -1.35 6.30 12.84
CA ILE A 379 0.02 5.82 13.06
C ILE A 379 0.21 5.38 14.51
N ASN A 380 1.19 4.50 14.75
CA ASN A 380 1.58 4.17 16.12
C ASN A 380 2.10 5.41 16.85
N ASN A 381 1.63 5.59 18.09
CA ASN A 381 1.97 6.75 18.90
C ASN A 381 3.45 6.72 19.33
N SER A 382 4.07 7.88 19.52
CA SER A 382 5.29 7.99 20.32
C SER A 382 4.89 7.79 21.78
N THR A 383 5.49 6.84 22.49
CA THR A 383 5.22 6.63 23.91
C THR A 383 5.79 7.78 24.74
N ASP A 384 4.93 8.72 25.15
CA ASP A 384 5.16 9.50 26.36
C ASP A 384 4.55 8.77 27.58
N GLN A 385 4.82 9.27 28.79
CA GLN A 385 4.42 8.62 30.04
C GLN A 385 2.91 8.63 30.29
N ASN A 386 2.12 9.38 29.50
CA ASN A 386 0.72 9.69 29.76
C ASN A 386 -0.25 9.18 28.67
N GLY A 387 0.25 8.73 27.52
CA GLY A 387 -0.54 8.02 26.52
C GLY A 387 -1.55 8.90 25.73
N GLU A 388 -1.38 10.22 25.72
CA GLU A 388 -2.23 11.13 24.96
C GLU A 388 -1.75 11.24 23.50
N ILE A 389 -2.68 11.22 22.53
CA ILE A 389 -2.36 11.39 21.10
C ILE A 389 -2.25 12.90 20.83
N ILE A 390 -1.04 13.44 20.76
CA ILE A 390 -0.81 14.86 20.46
C ILE A 390 0.22 15.01 19.34
N GLY A 391 -0.22 15.50 18.18
CA GLY A 391 0.64 16.11 17.16
C GLY A 391 1.69 15.21 16.53
N LEU A 392 1.32 14.02 16.04
CA LEU A 392 2.24 13.15 15.30
C LEU A 392 2.13 13.35 13.79
N ILE A 393 3.28 13.42 13.14
CA ILE A 393 3.42 13.37 11.68
C ILE A 393 4.22 12.12 11.31
N THR A 394 3.98 11.63 10.10
CA THR A 394 4.57 10.37 9.64
C THR A 394 4.91 10.42 8.16
N PRO A 395 6.08 9.91 7.74
CA PRO A 395 6.48 9.95 6.33
C PRO A 395 5.45 9.32 5.38
N TYR A 396 4.75 8.27 5.79
CA TYR A 396 3.78 7.58 4.91
C TYR A 396 2.53 8.40 4.57
N SER A 397 2.29 9.50 5.30
CA SER A 397 1.23 10.45 4.96
C SER A 397 1.37 11.02 3.54
N THR A 398 2.55 10.92 2.91
CA THR A 398 2.81 11.33 1.53
C THR A 398 2.40 10.30 0.48
N MET A 399 1.91 9.10 0.84
CA MET A 399 1.69 8.01 -0.11
C MET A 399 0.82 8.42 -1.31
N ASN A 400 -0.25 9.17 -1.07
CA ASN A 400 -1.19 9.64 -2.08
C ASN A 400 -0.61 10.78 -2.89
N THR A 401 0.07 11.70 -2.22
CA THR A 401 0.82 12.78 -2.86
C THR A 401 1.85 12.21 -3.83
N MET A 402 2.50 11.09 -3.50
CA MET A 402 3.45 10.41 -4.39
C MET A 402 2.78 9.79 -5.62
N VAL A 403 1.53 9.34 -5.52
CA VAL A 403 0.76 8.83 -6.67
C VAL A 403 0.45 9.95 -7.66
N VAL A 404 0.05 11.13 -7.18
CA VAL A 404 -0.36 12.26 -8.04
C VAL A 404 0.80 13.17 -8.46
N ASN A 405 1.78 13.39 -7.56
CA ASN A 405 2.96 14.21 -7.77
C ASN A 405 4.13 13.77 -6.88
N LYS A 406 4.95 12.84 -7.39
CA LYS A 406 6.12 12.28 -6.71
C LYS A 406 7.05 13.33 -6.12
N ILE A 407 7.33 14.40 -6.85
CA ILE A 407 8.30 15.42 -6.44
C ILE A 407 7.82 16.13 -5.17
N VAL A 408 6.55 16.56 -5.14
CA VAL A 408 5.95 17.15 -3.93
C VAL A 408 5.94 16.14 -2.78
N GLY A 409 5.57 14.88 -3.07
CA GLY A 409 5.64 13.80 -2.09
C GLY A 409 7.05 13.61 -1.49
N TYR A 410 8.10 13.66 -2.31
CA TYR A 410 9.49 13.58 -1.87
C TYR A 410 9.88 14.74 -0.98
N LEU A 411 9.48 15.97 -1.31
CA LEU A 411 9.80 17.14 -0.51
C LEU A 411 9.18 17.06 0.90
N TRP A 412 7.92 16.65 1.01
CA TRP A 412 7.28 16.42 2.31
C TRP A 412 7.87 15.23 3.08
N TRP A 413 8.14 14.11 2.41
CA TRP A 413 8.77 12.94 3.03
C TRP A 413 10.16 13.32 3.57
N HIS A 414 10.96 14.00 2.76
CA HIS A 414 12.29 14.49 3.09
C HIS A 414 12.27 15.42 4.30
N ASN A 415 11.31 16.34 4.37
CA ASN A 415 11.16 17.27 5.48
C ASN A 415 10.95 16.54 6.82
N MET A 416 10.14 15.49 6.81
CA MET A 416 9.92 14.64 7.99
C MET A 416 11.12 13.76 8.30
N ALA A 417 11.74 13.15 7.27
CA ALA A 417 12.87 12.22 7.43
C ALA A 417 14.15 12.89 7.94
N ARG A 418 14.34 14.19 7.67
CA ARG A 418 15.48 14.98 8.21
C ARG A 418 15.43 15.16 9.72
N ALA A 419 14.26 15.06 10.34
CA ALA A 419 14.12 15.19 11.79
C ALA A 419 14.93 14.13 12.54
N LYS A 420 15.32 14.41 13.79
CA LYS A 420 16.10 13.50 14.62
C LYS A 420 15.43 12.13 14.73
N ARG A 421 16.21 11.05 14.62
CA ARG A 421 15.75 9.65 14.65
C ARG A 421 14.70 9.26 13.59
N MET A 422 14.46 10.08 12.56
CA MET A 422 13.52 9.74 11.48
C MET A 422 14.14 8.95 10.32
N GLN A 423 15.42 8.60 10.42
CA GLN A 423 16.06 7.58 9.58
C GLN A 423 16.80 6.58 10.47
N ASN A 424 16.80 5.31 10.04
CA ASN A 424 17.45 4.17 10.66
C ASN A 424 17.96 3.20 9.58
N LEU A 425 18.64 2.10 9.95
CA LEU A 425 19.17 1.13 8.96
C LEU A 425 18.11 0.40 8.13
N TYR A 426 16.84 0.59 8.46
CA TYR A 426 15.68 0.02 7.77
C TYR A 426 14.89 1.11 7.02
N GLY A 427 15.43 2.32 6.84
CA GLY A 427 14.80 3.44 6.15
C GLY A 427 14.21 4.49 7.09
N SER A 428 13.06 5.04 6.74
CA SER A 428 12.31 5.96 7.62
C SER A 428 11.84 5.27 8.91
N SER A 429 11.75 6.04 9.99
CA SER A 429 11.09 5.61 11.23
C SER A 429 9.58 5.88 11.17
N GLU A 430 8.83 5.23 12.05
CA GLU A 430 7.36 5.25 12.10
C GLU A 430 6.76 6.66 12.14
N SER A 431 7.16 7.49 13.11
CA SER A 431 6.57 8.83 13.32
C SER A 431 7.43 9.71 14.21
N THR A 432 7.19 11.01 14.13
CA THR A 432 7.75 12.02 15.05
C THR A 432 6.67 12.99 15.50
N ARG A 433 6.84 13.55 16.69
CA ARG A 433 6.04 14.70 17.12
C ARG A 433 6.39 15.92 16.28
N ILE A 434 5.38 16.74 15.97
CA ILE A 434 5.55 18.00 15.24
C ILE A 434 6.54 18.96 15.93
N ASP A 435 6.62 18.90 17.26
CA ASP A 435 7.52 19.70 18.10
C ASP A 435 8.93 19.10 18.23
N GLY A 436 9.18 17.92 17.64
CA GLY A 436 10.47 17.25 17.66
C GLY A 436 10.90 16.66 18.99
N THR A 437 10.03 16.64 20.00
CA THR A 437 10.37 16.17 21.36
C THR A 437 10.39 14.65 21.50
N ALA A 438 9.74 13.92 20.60
CA ALA A 438 9.72 12.46 20.62
C ALA A 438 9.56 11.85 19.23
N THR A 439 10.04 10.61 19.10
CA THR A 439 9.88 9.76 17.91
C THR A 439 9.37 8.39 18.31
N SER A 440 8.54 7.78 17.47
CA SER A 440 8.24 6.36 17.58
C SER A 440 9.42 5.55 17.00
N ALA A 441 10.20 4.92 17.89
CA ALA A 441 11.30 4.03 17.50
C ALA A 441 10.76 2.65 17.11
N PHE A 442 9.99 2.65 16.03
CA PHE A 442 9.32 1.50 15.46
C PHE A 442 9.42 1.59 13.94
N VAL A 443 9.28 0.45 13.27
CA VAL A 443 9.15 0.35 11.81
C VAL A 443 8.05 -0.64 11.50
N SER A 444 7.09 -0.26 10.65
CA SER A 444 5.95 -1.09 10.28
C SER A 444 5.75 -1.19 8.77
N GLY A 445 4.98 -2.19 8.35
CA GLY A 445 4.50 -2.26 6.96
C GLY A 445 3.80 -0.96 6.55
N ASP A 446 2.86 -0.50 7.37
CA ASP A 446 1.99 0.65 7.11
C ASP A 446 2.77 1.95 6.94
N SER A 447 3.75 2.22 7.80
CA SER A 447 4.49 3.49 7.73
C SER A 447 5.57 3.51 6.65
N LYS A 448 5.87 2.36 6.03
CA LYS A 448 7.04 2.20 5.16
C LYS A 448 6.68 1.69 3.77
N ILE A 449 6.20 0.44 3.70
CA ILE A 449 5.90 -0.22 2.41
C ILE A 449 4.77 0.51 1.69
N THR A 450 3.86 1.16 2.42
CA THR A 450 2.82 2.02 1.84
C THR A 450 3.41 3.18 1.05
N THR A 451 4.43 3.86 1.59
CA THR A 451 5.17 4.91 0.89
C THR A 451 5.80 4.37 -0.38
N VAL A 452 6.45 3.20 -0.28
CA VAL A 452 7.10 2.56 -1.43
C VAL A 452 6.09 2.19 -2.52
N ASN A 453 4.93 1.66 -2.14
CA ASN A 453 3.85 1.40 -3.09
C ASN A 453 3.33 2.70 -3.75
N GLY A 454 3.23 3.80 -3.01
CA GLY A 454 2.93 5.13 -3.57
C GLY A 454 3.96 5.57 -4.61
N ILE A 455 5.26 5.41 -4.31
CA ILE A 455 6.37 5.67 -5.25
C ILE A 455 6.26 4.82 -6.52
N LEU A 456 5.83 3.57 -6.39
CA LEU A 456 5.68 2.64 -7.53
C LEU A 456 4.38 2.85 -8.32
N GLY A 457 3.54 3.81 -7.91
CA GLY A 457 2.27 4.17 -8.55
C GLY A 457 1.10 3.25 -8.17
N GLY A 458 1.21 2.54 -7.03
CA GLY A 458 0.27 1.48 -6.66
C GLY A 458 0.26 0.32 -7.66
N VAL A 459 -0.74 -0.54 -7.60
CA VAL A 459 -0.93 -1.67 -8.54
C VAL A 459 -2.06 -1.44 -9.55
N ILE A 460 -2.47 -0.18 -9.71
CA ILE A 460 -3.62 0.24 -10.51
C ILE A 460 -3.57 -0.33 -11.94
N LEU A 461 -2.40 -0.28 -12.59
CA LEU A 461 -2.23 -0.73 -13.98
C LEU A 461 -2.42 -2.24 -14.14
N LEU A 462 -1.88 -3.02 -13.20
CA LEU A 462 -2.04 -4.47 -13.18
C LEU A 462 -3.50 -4.85 -12.96
N VAL A 463 -4.13 -4.24 -11.96
CA VAL A 463 -5.55 -4.48 -11.66
C VAL A 463 -6.43 -4.07 -12.83
N ARG A 464 -6.21 -2.90 -13.45
CA ARG A 464 -6.90 -2.47 -14.67
C ARG A 464 -6.82 -3.53 -15.78
N THR A 465 -5.59 -3.95 -16.10
CA THR A 465 -5.34 -4.88 -17.22
C THR A 465 -6.08 -6.19 -16.99
N ARG A 466 -6.04 -6.70 -15.78
CA ARG A 466 -6.73 -7.94 -15.42
C ARG A 466 -8.26 -7.78 -15.36
N MET A 467 -8.77 -6.66 -14.85
CA MET A 467 -10.20 -6.35 -14.89
C MET A 467 -10.73 -6.25 -16.33
N GLN A 468 -9.92 -5.76 -17.26
CA GLN A 468 -10.26 -5.74 -18.69
C GLN A 468 -10.32 -7.16 -19.27
N ARG A 469 -9.36 -8.03 -18.92
CA ARG A 469 -9.36 -9.45 -19.32
C ARG A 469 -10.58 -10.21 -18.78
N GLU A 470 -10.99 -9.91 -17.56
CA GLU A 470 -12.16 -10.52 -16.91
C GLU A 470 -13.50 -9.83 -17.28
N GLY A 471 -13.48 -8.75 -18.07
CA GLY A 471 -14.69 -8.06 -18.53
C GLY A 471 -15.44 -7.26 -17.45
N VAL A 472 -14.78 -6.93 -16.34
CA VAL A 472 -15.40 -6.21 -15.19
C VAL A 472 -14.96 -4.74 -15.09
N TYR A 473 -13.98 -4.32 -15.91
CA TYR A 473 -13.45 -2.95 -15.90
C TYR A 473 -14.50 -1.88 -16.23
N ASP A 474 -15.28 -2.08 -17.29
CA ASP A 474 -16.31 -1.13 -17.73
C ASP A 474 -17.43 -1.00 -16.68
N GLU A 475 -17.77 -2.10 -16.00
CA GLU A 475 -18.74 -2.07 -14.91
C GLU A 475 -18.20 -1.24 -13.72
N PHE A 476 -16.95 -1.45 -13.33
CA PHE A 476 -16.30 -0.69 -12.26
C PHE A 476 -16.26 0.81 -12.58
N THR A 477 -15.71 1.20 -13.72
CA THR A 477 -15.55 2.62 -14.10
C THR A 477 -16.89 3.32 -14.21
N ARG A 478 -17.90 2.67 -14.78
CA ARG A 478 -19.27 3.18 -14.84
C ARG A 478 -19.87 3.39 -13.45
N VAL A 479 -19.72 2.43 -12.54
CA VAL A 479 -20.24 2.54 -11.17
C VAL A 479 -19.58 3.69 -10.42
N VAL A 480 -18.25 3.73 -10.41
CA VAL A 480 -17.50 4.82 -9.76
C VAL A 480 -17.89 6.17 -10.38
N SER A 481 -17.92 6.29 -11.71
CA SER A 481 -18.31 7.53 -12.39
C SER A 481 -19.70 7.99 -11.97
N ASN A 482 -20.67 7.08 -11.92
CA ASN A 482 -22.05 7.41 -11.57
C ASN A 482 -22.19 7.83 -10.10
N GLU A 483 -21.57 7.11 -9.18
CA GLU A 483 -21.70 7.41 -7.74
C GLU A 483 -20.97 8.71 -7.39
N TYR A 484 -19.79 8.99 -7.95
CA TYR A 484 -19.09 10.25 -7.72
C TYR A 484 -19.79 11.44 -8.41
N LYS A 485 -20.29 11.30 -9.65
CA LYS A 485 -21.02 12.40 -10.32
C LYS A 485 -22.33 12.78 -9.62
N ARG A 486 -22.92 11.88 -8.82
CA ARG A 486 -24.10 12.20 -8.00
C ARG A 486 -23.80 13.18 -6.87
N VAL A 487 -22.55 13.20 -6.39
CA VAL A 487 -22.13 13.98 -5.21
C VAL A 487 -21.30 15.19 -5.62
N PHE A 488 -20.46 15.05 -6.64
CA PHE A 488 -19.65 16.11 -7.23
C PHE A 488 -20.26 16.52 -8.58
N ASP A 489 -21.50 16.99 -8.53
CA ASP A 489 -22.33 17.35 -9.70
C ASP A 489 -22.04 18.75 -10.25
N ARG A 490 -21.17 19.50 -9.57
CA ARG A 490 -20.73 20.86 -9.92
C ARG A 490 -19.24 20.88 -10.27
N PRO A 491 -18.75 21.94 -10.94
CA PRO A 491 -17.31 22.18 -11.07
C PRO A 491 -16.65 22.14 -9.69
N LEU A 492 -15.48 21.49 -9.59
CA LEU A 492 -14.71 21.43 -8.36
C LEU A 492 -14.03 22.79 -8.11
N ASN A 493 -14.10 23.30 -6.88
CA ASN A 493 -13.33 24.47 -6.48
C ASN A 493 -11.85 24.09 -6.26
N GLY A 494 -10.93 25.05 -6.40
CA GLY A 494 -9.51 24.87 -6.05
C GLY A 494 -8.67 24.12 -7.08
N GLN A 495 -9.15 24.02 -8.33
CA GLN A 495 -8.45 23.36 -9.42
C GLN A 495 -7.22 24.15 -9.93
N THR A 496 -7.09 25.42 -9.54
CA THR A 496 -5.93 26.28 -9.84
C THR A 496 -4.99 26.46 -8.64
N GLN A 497 -5.33 25.91 -7.48
CA GLN A 497 -4.46 25.86 -6.32
C GLN A 497 -3.23 25.00 -6.64
N ASP A 498 -2.03 25.55 -6.48
CA ASP A 498 -0.81 24.74 -6.57
C ASP A 498 -0.66 23.87 -5.31
N PHE A 499 0.02 22.73 -5.46
CA PHE A 499 0.51 21.96 -4.31
C PHE A 499 1.41 22.82 -3.43
N CYS A 500 1.19 22.75 -2.12
CA CYS A 500 2.02 23.47 -1.17
C CYS A 500 3.27 22.67 -0.79
N LEU A 501 4.39 23.36 -0.63
CA LEU A 501 5.66 22.78 -0.22
C LEU A 501 5.88 22.98 1.30
N PRO A 502 6.68 22.12 1.96
CA PRO A 502 6.97 22.29 3.37
C PRO A 502 7.74 23.60 3.63
N GLU A 503 7.25 24.40 4.58
CA GLU A 503 7.88 25.66 5.02
C GLU A 503 8.39 25.63 6.47
N ALA A 504 7.88 24.69 7.27
CA ALA A 504 8.32 24.45 8.64
C ALA A 504 9.18 23.18 8.71
N GLU A 505 10.18 23.18 9.59
CA GLU A 505 10.99 21.99 9.90
C GLU A 505 10.63 21.45 11.29
N VAL A 506 10.85 20.15 11.52
CA VAL A 506 10.72 19.58 12.86
C VAL A 506 11.82 20.15 13.74
N THR A 507 11.45 20.73 14.88
CA THR A 507 12.40 21.41 15.77
C THR A 507 13.40 20.43 16.38
N ASP A 508 14.69 20.77 16.39
CA ASP A 508 15.68 20.01 17.15
C ASP A 508 15.61 20.42 18.63
N THR A 509 15.03 19.56 19.46
CA THR A 509 14.90 19.76 20.92
C THR A 509 15.94 18.98 21.71
N GLY A 510 17.03 18.54 21.08
CA GLY A 510 18.09 17.76 21.73
C GLY A 510 17.94 16.24 21.63
N LEU A 511 17.00 15.75 20.81
CA LEU A 511 17.00 14.34 20.42
C LEU A 511 18.26 14.01 19.62
N VAL A 512 18.87 12.86 19.90
CA VAL A 512 20.07 12.40 19.20
C VAL A 512 19.69 11.30 18.22
N ASP A 513 20.20 11.39 17.00
CA ASP A 513 20.03 10.34 15.99
C ASP A 513 20.47 8.97 16.51
N PHE A 514 19.91 7.92 15.92
CA PHE A 514 20.34 6.55 16.21
C PHE A 514 21.82 6.40 15.92
N THR A 515 22.61 5.82 16.83
CA THR A 515 24.08 5.83 16.74
C THR A 515 24.64 5.13 15.51
N ILE A 516 23.86 4.25 14.87
CA ILE A 516 24.25 3.52 13.66
C ILE A 516 23.77 4.20 12.37
N CYS A 517 22.95 5.25 12.48
CA CYS A 517 22.37 5.99 11.36
C CYS A 517 22.52 7.50 11.62
N THR A 518 23.77 7.94 11.67
CA THR A 518 24.12 9.36 11.79
C THR A 518 24.84 9.81 10.52
N LEU A 519 25.06 11.12 10.40
CA LEU A 519 25.98 11.68 9.41
C LEU A 519 27.43 11.22 9.62
#